data_AF-E5WZX9-F1
#
_entry.id   AF-E5WZX9-F1
#
_cell.length_a   1.000
_cell.length_b   1.000
_cell.length_c   1.000
_cell.angle_alpha   90.00
_cell.angle_beta   90.00
_cell.angle_gamma   90.00
#
_symmetry.space_group_name_H-M   'P 1'
#
loop_
_entity.id
_entity.type
_entity.pdbx_description
1 polymer ?
#
loop_
_entity_poly.entity_id
_entity_poly.type
_entity_poly.pdbx_seq_one_letter_code
_entity_poly.pdbx_strand_id
1 'polypeptide(L)'
;MVRLVNEYVTYYHISYMFIYYSSVLICFIATFFKDKKIKLFILVGLMIFLCAGYMCGTDWRSYEFAYNHSSLSTVNQEIFEIGYSYLQAICHTLGINFWIFHIALKSIVFFSLCYFVKVFKQNLFLFWFLFLPDMGFYLFIDCPFRNLLAAGGFFLAINLFLKRKFIIFFFITILLAQVHSSAYFLIIIYLFSNLRAKNRYIILFFILSNILAYRLDLITDYILFPLLGIDGYLGERVRTYFRFFSV
;
A
#
# COMPACT_ATOMS: atom_id res chain seq x y z
N MET A 1 -6.94 14.86 36.85
CA MET A 1 -7.63 14.68 35.54
C MET A 1 -6.62 14.45 34.41
N VAL A 2 -5.64 15.33 34.17
CA VAL A 2 -4.61 15.18 33.11
C VAL A 2 -3.76 13.89 33.24
N ARG A 3 -3.39 13.50 34.46
CA ARG A 3 -2.59 12.28 34.71
C ARG A 3 -3.35 10.99 34.38
N LEU A 4 -4.64 10.94 34.71
CA LEU A 4 -5.52 9.81 34.37
C LEU A 4 -5.70 9.72 32.85
N VAL A 5 -5.97 10.84 32.17
CA VAL A 5 -6.09 10.87 30.70
C VAL A 5 -4.81 10.36 30.02
N ASN A 6 -3.63 10.75 30.52
CA ASN A 6 -2.36 10.25 29.99
C ASN A 6 -2.14 8.76 30.25
N GLU A 7 -2.48 8.23 31.43
CA GLU A 7 -2.39 6.80 31.73
C GLU A 7 -3.34 5.97 30.86
N TYR A 8 -4.57 6.43 30.67
CA TYR A 8 -5.55 5.77 29.78
C TYR A 8 -5.05 5.75 28.33
N VAL A 9 -4.64 6.90 27.78
CA VAL A 9 -4.10 6.99 26.41
C VAL A 9 -2.89 6.07 26.23
N THR A 10 -1.98 6.04 27.20
CA THR A 10 -0.80 5.16 27.16
C THR A 10 -1.19 3.67 27.16
N TYR A 11 -2.16 3.28 27.99
CA TYR A 11 -2.64 1.89 28.05
C TYR A 11 -3.30 1.44 26.74
N TYR A 12 -4.07 2.32 26.09
CA TYR A 12 -4.64 2.06 24.77
C TYR A 12 -3.52 1.86 23.73
N HIS A 13 -2.53 2.75 23.68
CA HIS A 13 -1.41 2.60 22.75
C HIS A 13 -0.63 1.30 22.93
N ILE A 14 -0.35 0.91 24.18
CA ILE A 14 0.32 -0.37 24.50
C ILE A 14 -0.52 -1.56 24.02
N SER A 15 -1.83 -1.50 24.24
CA SER A 15 -2.76 -2.56 23.83
C SER A 15 -2.83 -2.71 22.31
N TYR A 16 -2.89 -1.61 21.55
CA TYR A 16 -2.85 -1.65 20.08
C TYR A 16 -1.52 -2.18 19.55
N MET A 17 -0.40 -1.73 20.11
CA MET A 17 0.92 -2.24 19.75
C MET A 17 1.05 -3.74 20.02
N PHE A 18 0.51 -4.21 21.15
CA PHE A 18 0.51 -5.64 21.47
C PHE A 18 -0.25 -6.46 20.43
N ILE A 19 -1.41 -5.98 19.94
CA ILE A 19 -2.17 -6.66 18.89
C ILE A 19 -1.37 -6.72 17.58
N TYR A 20 -0.69 -5.63 17.20
CA TYR A 20 0.14 -5.60 15.99
C TYR A 20 1.28 -6.60 16.07
N TYR A 21 2.08 -6.56 17.15
CA TYR A 21 3.18 -7.51 17.33
C TYR A 21 2.69 -8.96 17.43
N SER A 22 1.56 -9.19 18.11
CA SER A 22 0.95 -10.52 18.19
C SER A 22 0.57 -11.05 16.82
N SER A 23 0.01 -10.22 15.94
CA SER A 23 -0.34 -10.66 14.57
C SER A 23 0.89 -11.09 13.75
N VAL A 24 2.02 -10.39 13.90
CA VAL A 24 3.30 -10.75 13.26
C VAL A 24 3.83 -12.08 13.81
N LEU A 25 3.88 -12.22 15.14
CA LEU A 25 4.36 -13.42 15.81
C LEU A 25 3.48 -14.65 15.48
N ILE A 26 2.16 -14.49 15.44
CA ILE A 26 1.23 -15.54 15.05
C ILE A 26 1.50 -15.97 13.61
N CYS A 27 1.78 -15.05 12.68
CA CYS A 27 2.17 -15.42 11.31
C CYS A 27 3.48 -16.21 11.29
N PHE A 28 4.49 -15.79 12.07
CA PHE A 28 5.74 -16.54 12.16
C PHE A 28 5.50 -17.97 12.65
N ILE A 29 4.81 -18.14 13.78
CA ILE A 29 4.51 -19.45 14.37
C ILE A 29 3.68 -20.31 13.40
N ALA A 30 2.67 -19.73 12.75
CA ALA A 30 1.80 -20.42 11.81
C ALA A 30 2.55 -20.97 10.57
N THR A 31 3.74 -20.46 10.27
CA THR A 31 4.63 -20.99 9.22
C THR A 31 4.91 -22.48 9.46
N PHE A 32 5.08 -22.88 10.72
CA PHE A 32 5.46 -24.24 11.12
C PHE A 32 4.27 -25.19 11.32
N PHE A 33 3.04 -24.68 11.36
CA PHE A 33 1.85 -25.53 11.53
C PHE A 33 1.61 -26.42 10.31
N LYS A 34 1.21 -27.67 10.54
CA LYS A 34 0.84 -28.62 9.47
C LYS A 34 -0.66 -28.66 9.22
N ASP A 35 -1.47 -28.38 10.24
CA ASP A 35 -2.92 -28.44 10.14
C ASP A 35 -3.46 -27.29 9.25
N LYS A 36 -4.15 -27.68 8.17
CA LYS A 36 -4.75 -26.75 7.22
C LYS A 36 -5.93 -25.97 7.81
N LYS A 37 -6.68 -26.55 8.74
CA LYS A 37 -7.83 -25.89 9.41
C LYS A 37 -7.35 -24.78 10.33
N ILE A 38 -6.32 -25.05 11.13
CA ILE A 38 -5.70 -24.04 12.00
C ILE A 38 -5.12 -22.90 11.15
N LYS A 39 -4.40 -23.24 10.07
CA LYS A 39 -3.90 -22.24 9.12
C LYS A 39 -5.03 -21.40 8.52
N LEU A 40 -6.10 -22.02 8.04
CA LEU A 40 -7.24 -21.27 7.50
C LEU A 40 -7.86 -20.35 8.55
N PHE A 41 -8.06 -20.82 9.78
CA PHE A 41 -8.59 -20.03 10.88
C PHE A 41 -7.72 -18.79 11.16
N ILE A 42 -6.40 -18.97 11.26
CA ILE A 42 -5.46 -17.85 11.47
C ILE A 42 -5.51 -16.88 10.29
N LEU A 43 -5.55 -17.37 9.05
CA LEU A 43 -5.60 -16.53 7.86
C LEU A 43 -6.88 -15.69 7.80
N VAL A 44 -8.03 -16.28 8.13
CA VAL A 44 -9.32 -15.58 8.22
C VAL A 44 -9.30 -14.55 9.35
N GLY A 45 -8.76 -14.91 10.52
CA GLY A 45 -8.56 -13.98 11.63
C GLY A 45 -7.69 -12.79 11.23
N LEU A 46 -6.58 -13.04 10.52
CA LEU A 46 -5.71 -12.00 9.97
C LEU A 46 -6.45 -11.10 8.98
N MET A 47 -7.22 -11.68 8.05
CA MET A 47 -8.02 -10.93 7.08
C MET A 47 -9.01 -10.01 7.78
N ILE A 48 -9.76 -10.51 8.77
CA ILE A 48 -10.72 -9.72 9.55
C ILE A 48 -9.98 -8.59 10.27
N PHE A 49 -8.87 -8.90 10.94
CA PHE A 49 -8.08 -7.91 11.66
C PHE A 49 -7.57 -6.78 10.74
N LEU A 50 -7.03 -7.11 9.56
CA LEU A 50 -6.49 -6.13 8.63
C LEU A 50 -7.58 -5.36 7.87
N CYS A 51 -8.69 -6.02 7.51
CA CYS A 51 -9.68 -5.44 6.61
C CYS A 51 -10.83 -4.76 7.34
N ALA A 52 -11.29 -5.33 8.46
CA ALA A 52 -12.50 -4.92 9.17
C ALA A 52 -12.26 -3.95 10.34
N GLY A 53 -11.07 -3.36 10.45
CA GLY A 53 -10.80 -2.27 11.40
C GLY A 53 -11.61 -1.01 11.04
N TYR A 54 -12.52 -0.61 11.93
CA TYR A 54 -13.26 0.64 11.81
C TYR A 54 -12.40 1.80 12.31
N MET A 55 -12.45 2.93 11.60
CA MET A 55 -11.79 4.18 11.99
C MET A 55 -10.29 4.03 12.34
N CYS A 56 -9.63 3.03 11.74
CA CYS A 56 -8.20 2.80 11.88
C CYS A 56 -7.44 3.62 10.84
N GLY A 57 -6.27 4.13 11.25
CA GLY A 57 -5.42 4.93 10.39
C GLY A 57 -5.79 6.41 10.35
N THR A 58 -4.99 7.16 9.59
CA THR A 58 -5.13 8.61 9.49
C THR A 58 -5.98 9.04 8.29
N ASP A 59 -6.02 8.23 7.23
CA ASP A 59 -6.59 8.61 5.93
C ASP A 59 -8.09 8.31 5.77
N TRP A 60 -8.66 7.40 6.58
CA TRP A 60 -10.03 6.90 6.37
C TRP A 60 -11.09 8.01 6.33
N ARG A 61 -10.92 9.07 7.12
CA ARG A 61 -11.89 10.17 7.22
C ARG A 61 -12.01 10.94 5.92
N SER A 62 -10.91 11.13 5.21
CA SER A 62 -10.88 11.78 3.90
C SER A 62 -11.59 10.93 2.85
N TYR A 63 -11.38 9.61 2.88
CA TYR A 63 -12.07 8.68 1.97
C TYR A 63 -13.57 8.57 2.27
N GLU A 64 -13.96 8.50 3.55
CA GLU A 64 -15.39 8.47 3.93
C GLU A 64 -16.10 9.76 3.51
N PHE A 65 -15.47 10.92 3.77
CA PHE A 65 -16.04 12.20 3.37
C PHE A 65 -16.21 12.27 1.85
N ALA A 66 -15.19 11.92 1.08
CA ALA A 66 -15.26 11.92 -0.38
C ALA A 66 -16.33 10.94 -0.89
N TYR A 67 -16.41 9.73 -0.32
CA TYR A 67 -17.39 8.72 -0.69
C TYR A 67 -18.83 9.21 -0.49
N ASN A 68 -19.14 9.77 0.68
CA ASN A 68 -20.49 10.22 1.01
C ASN A 68 -20.94 11.47 0.24
N HIS A 69 -20.00 12.22 -0.36
CA HIS A 69 -20.29 13.35 -1.25
C HIS A 69 -20.07 13.02 -2.72
N SER A 70 -19.76 11.75 -3.04
CA SER A 70 -19.49 11.33 -4.41
C SER A 70 -20.77 11.26 -5.23
N SER A 71 -20.70 11.70 -6.48
CA SER A 71 -21.81 11.64 -7.43
C SER A 71 -21.28 11.39 -8.84
N LEU A 72 -21.98 10.53 -9.58
CA LEU A 72 -21.68 10.28 -11.00
C LEU A 72 -21.78 11.55 -11.85
N SER A 73 -22.61 12.53 -11.46
CA SER A 73 -22.75 13.80 -12.20
C SER A 73 -21.57 14.75 -12.04
N THR A 74 -20.82 14.65 -10.94
CA THR A 74 -19.72 15.57 -10.59
C THR A 74 -18.37 14.87 -10.42
N VAL A 75 -18.28 13.59 -10.78
CA VAL A 75 -17.10 12.72 -10.57
C VAL A 75 -15.79 13.29 -11.14
N ASN A 76 -15.86 14.03 -12.25
CA ASN A 76 -14.69 14.66 -12.89
C ASN A 76 -14.14 15.88 -12.11
N GLN A 77 -14.83 16.32 -11.06
CA GLN A 77 -14.45 17.45 -10.21
C GLN A 77 -13.89 16.99 -8.85
N GLU A 78 -13.79 15.68 -8.63
CA GLU A 78 -13.30 15.13 -7.38
C GLU A 78 -11.77 15.27 -7.22
N ILE A 79 -11.31 15.22 -5.98
CA ILE A 79 -9.91 15.44 -5.59
C ILE A 79 -9.02 14.22 -5.94
N PHE A 80 -9.62 13.04 -6.08
CA PHE A 80 -8.90 11.79 -6.31
C PHE A 80 -8.74 11.45 -7.80
N GLU A 81 -7.91 10.45 -8.11
CA GLU A 81 -7.77 10.00 -9.50
C GLU A 81 -9.11 9.48 -10.03
N ILE A 82 -9.35 9.77 -11.31
CA ILE A 82 -10.66 9.60 -11.95
C ILE A 82 -11.22 8.18 -11.81
N GLY A 83 -10.38 7.15 -11.92
CA GLY A 83 -10.81 5.75 -11.80
C GLY A 83 -11.24 5.39 -10.39
N TYR A 84 -10.57 5.92 -9.37
CA TYR A 84 -11.01 5.76 -7.99
C TYR A 84 -12.32 6.52 -7.71
N SER A 85 -12.42 7.75 -8.22
CA SER A 85 -13.62 8.59 -8.11
C SER A 85 -14.85 7.92 -8.74
N TYR A 86 -14.72 7.33 -9.93
CA TYR A 86 -15.80 6.54 -10.52
C TYR A 86 -16.15 5.30 -9.69
N LEU A 87 -15.15 4.58 -9.16
CA LEU A 87 -15.37 3.39 -8.35
C LEU A 87 -16.21 3.71 -7.09
N GLN A 88 -15.86 4.77 -6.36
CA GLN A 88 -16.65 5.19 -5.20
C GLN A 88 -18.04 5.72 -5.58
N ALA A 89 -18.15 6.54 -6.63
CA ALA A 89 -19.42 7.12 -7.06
C ALA A 89 -20.43 6.04 -7.50
N ILE A 90 -19.97 4.99 -8.18
CA ILE A 90 -20.81 3.85 -8.56
C ILE A 90 -21.34 3.14 -7.31
N CYS A 91 -20.46 2.78 -6.38
CA CYS A 91 -20.86 2.08 -5.15
C CYS A 91 -21.79 2.94 -4.26
N HIS A 92 -21.52 4.23 -4.17
CA HIS A 92 -22.36 5.18 -3.45
C HIS A 92 -23.76 5.28 -4.08
N THR A 93 -23.84 5.39 -5.42
CA THR A 93 -25.11 5.43 -6.15
C THR A 93 -25.92 4.14 -5.98
N LEU A 94 -25.25 2.99 -5.83
CA LEU A 94 -25.89 1.70 -5.52
C LEU A 94 -26.37 1.58 -4.05
N GLY A 95 -26.16 2.60 -3.22
CA GLY A 95 -26.55 2.60 -1.81
C GLY A 95 -25.64 1.75 -0.91
N ILE A 96 -24.45 1.38 -1.38
CA ILE A 96 -23.49 0.61 -0.57
C ILE A 96 -22.89 1.55 0.48
N ASN A 97 -22.92 1.15 1.76
CA ASN A 97 -22.29 1.93 2.82
C ASN A 97 -20.76 1.95 2.66
N PHE A 98 -20.13 3.09 2.98
CA PHE A 98 -18.67 3.27 2.90
C PHE A 98 -17.89 2.13 3.56
N TRP A 99 -18.26 1.69 4.75
CA TRP A 99 -17.53 0.65 5.46
C TRP A 99 -17.64 -0.71 4.77
N ILE A 100 -18.80 -1.03 4.19
CA ILE A 100 -18.97 -2.26 3.39
C ILE A 100 -18.08 -2.19 2.16
N PHE A 101 -18.12 -1.07 1.44
CA PHE A 101 -17.28 -0.82 0.27
C PHE A 101 -15.78 -0.94 0.61
N HIS A 102 -15.35 -0.26 1.67
CA HIS A 102 -13.96 -0.21 2.11
C HIS A 102 -13.46 -1.59 2.56
N ILE A 103 -14.20 -2.31 3.41
CA ILE A 103 -13.84 -3.65 3.87
C ILE A 103 -13.82 -4.65 2.72
N ALA A 104 -14.79 -4.59 1.80
CA ALA A 104 -14.87 -5.50 0.66
C ALA A 104 -13.65 -5.34 -0.26
N LEU A 105 -13.29 -4.11 -0.63
CA LEU A 105 -12.15 -3.87 -1.50
C LEU A 105 -10.81 -4.23 -0.82
N LYS A 106 -10.63 -3.92 0.48
CA LYS A 106 -9.46 -4.38 1.25
C LYS A 106 -9.36 -5.91 1.23
N SER A 107 -10.49 -6.60 1.41
CA SER A 107 -10.54 -8.07 1.38
C SER A 107 -10.15 -8.61 0.01
N ILE A 108 -10.59 -7.99 -1.09
CA ILE A 108 -10.16 -8.35 -2.46
C ILE A 108 -8.64 -8.20 -2.61
N VAL A 109 -8.06 -7.10 -2.12
CA VAL A 109 -6.60 -6.89 -2.15
C VAL A 109 -5.87 -7.96 -1.32
N PHE A 110 -6.38 -8.29 -0.12
CA PHE A 110 -5.84 -9.36 0.71
C PHE A 110 -5.82 -10.71 -0.01
N PHE A 111 -6.91 -11.07 -0.71
CA PHE A 111 -6.97 -12.28 -1.50
C PHE A 111 -6.02 -12.26 -2.70
N SER A 112 -5.87 -11.10 -3.36
CA SER A 112 -4.91 -10.91 -4.45
C SER A 112 -3.48 -11.21 -3.99
N LEU A 113 -3.06 -10.67 -2.83
CA LEU A 113 -1.77 -10.95 -2.22
C LEU A 113 -1.59 -12.45 -1.93
N CYS A 114 -2.60 -13.07 -1.30
CA CYS A 114 -2.55 -14.50 -1.01
C CYS A 114 -2.43 -15.35 -2.29
N TYR A 115 -3.13 -14.97 -3.35
CA TYR A 115 -3.05 -15.62 -4.65
C TYR A 115 -1.66 -15.46 -5.27
N PHE A 116 -1.10 -14.24 -5.24
CA PHE A 116 0.23 -13.95 -5.74
C PHE A 116 1.31 -14.83 -5.09
N VAL A 117 1.32 -14.92 -3.76
CA VAL A 117 2.30 -15.76 -3.03
C VAL A 117 2.18 -17.23 -3.44
N LYS A 118 0.95 -17.73 -3.64
CA LYS A 118 0.71 -19.10 -4.10
C LYS A 118 1.22 -19.35 -5.52
N VAL A 119 1.19 -18.36 -6.41
CA VAL A 119 1.76 -18.49 -7.77
C VAL A 119 3.25 -18.85 -7.71
N PHE A 120 4.00 -18.27 -6.76
CA PHE A 120 5.42 -18.56 -6.56
C PHE A 120 5.69 -19.76 -5.65
N LYS A 121 4.65 -20.49 -5.24
CA LYS A 121 4.73 -21.67 -4.35
C LYS A 121 5.45 -21.37 -3.02
N GLN A 122 5.36 -20.13 -2.53
CA GLN A 122 5.98 -19.71 -1.28
C GLN A 122 5.05 -19.93 -0.09
N ASN A 123 5.60 -19.96 1.12
CA ASN A 123 4.82 -20.09 2.34
C ASN A 123 4.06 -18.78 2.64
N LEU A 124 2.73 -18.87 2.64
CA LEU A 124 1.85 -17.70 2.84
C LEU A 124 2.06 -17.00 4.18
N PHE A 125 2.30 -17.76 5.25
CA PHE A 125 2.51 -17.19 6.59
C PHE A 125 3.87 -16.55 6.74
N LEU A 126 4.90 -17.11 6.09
CA LEU A 126 6.21 -16.49 6.03
C LEU A 126 6.14 -15.16 5.27
N PHE A 127 5.38 -15.10 4.16
CA PHE A 127 5.10 -13.86 3.47
C PHE A 127 4.45 -12.83 4.39
N TRP A 128 3.34 -13.17 5.06
CA TRP A 128 2.65 -12.24 5.95
C TRP A 128 3.51 -11.81 7.14
N PHE A 129 4.33 -12.71 7.69
CA PHE A 129 5.29 -12.38 8.75
C PHE A 129 6.26 -11.26 8.32
N LEU A 130 6.84 -11.35 7.12
CA LEU A 130 7.78 -10.34 6.60
C LEU A 130 7.05 -9.08 6.13
N PHE A 131 5.90 -9.25 5.48
CA PHE A 131 5.17 -8.18 4.83
C PHE A 131 4.46 -7.26 5.84
N LEU A 132 3.89 -7.80 6.92
CA LEU A 132 3.14 -7.01 7.91
C LEU A 132 3.93 -5.81 8.46
N PRO A 133 5.13 -5.99 9.05
CA PRO A 133 5.89 -4.88 9.60
C PRO A 133 6.49 -3.95 8.53
N ASP A 134 6.79 -4.49 7.33
CA ASP A 134 7.39 -3.71 6.24
C ASP A 134 6.39 -2.75 5.58
N MET A 135 5.25 -3.29 5.14
CA MET A 135 4.25 -2.54 4.37
C MET A 135 2.81 -2.88 4.72
N GLY A 136 2.54 -4.04 5.32
CA GLY A 136 1.19 -4.54 5.52
C GLY A 136 0.37 -3.69 6.47
N PHE A 137 0.93 -3.25 7.61
CA PHE A 137 0.21 -2.34 8.52
C PHE A 137 -0.01 -0.97 7.91
N TYR A 138 0.97 -0.42 7.20
CA TYR A 138 0.80 0.83 6.48
C TYR A 138 -0.35 0.72 5.46
N LEU A 139 -0.35 -0.32 4.62
CA LEU A 139 -1.33 -0.48 3.55
C LEU A 139 -2.73 -0.85 4.04
N PHE A 140 -2.87 -1.67 5.10
CA PHE A 140 -4.18 -2.15 5.57
C PHE A 140 -4.71 -1.42 6.80
N ILE A 141 -3.87 -0.93 7.71
CA ILE A 141 -4.30 -0.30 8.96
C ILE A 141 -4.31 1.22 8.83
N ASP A 142 -3.19 1.84 8.42
CA ASP A 142 -3.18 3.28 8.13
C ASP A 142 -3.99 3.59 6.87
N CYS A 143 -3.88 2.69 5.88
CA CYS A 143 -4.76 2.55 4.74
C CYS A 143 -4.79 3.76 3.80
N PRO A 144 -3.68 4.07 3.11
CA PRO A 144 -3.68 4.93 1.93
C PRO A 144 -4.46 4.22 0.82
N PHE A 145 -5.78 4.30 0.87
CA PHE A 145 -6.67 3.32 0.26
C PHE A 145 -6.47 3.15 -1.25
N ARG A 146 -6.28 4.25 -1.99
CA ARG A 146 -5.94 4.22 -3.43
C ARG A 146 -4.63 3.47 -3.72
N ASN A 147 -3.62 3.70 -2.90
CA ASN A 147 -2.33 3.00 -2.98
C ASN A 147 -2.50 1.50 -2.67
N LEU A 148 -3.30 1.14 -1.66
CA LEU A 148 -3.64 -0.26 -1.38
C LEU A 148 -4.31 -0.95 -2.57
N LEU A 149 -5.31 -0.31 -3.20
CA LEU A 149 -6.00 -0.85 -4.38
C LEU A 149 -5.03 -1.06 -5.55
N ALA A 150 -4.18 -0.06 -5.82
CA ALA A 150 -3.17 -0.14 -6.86
C ALA A 150 -2.14 -1.23 -6.57
N ALA A 151 -1.68 -1.37 -5.32
CA ALA A 151 -0.77 -2.45 -4.90
C ALA A 151 -1.40 -3.83 -5.10
N GLY A 152 -2.68 -4.02 -4.70
CA GLY A 152 -3.39 -5.27 -4.93
C GLY A 152 -3.50 -5.66 -6.40
N GLY A 153 -3.79 -4.68 -7.26
CA GLY A 153 -3.80 -4.87 -8.71
C GLY A 153 -2.41 -5.10 -9.31
N PHE A 154 -1.38 -4.44 -8.76
CA PHE A 154 0.01 -4.58 -9.19
C PHE A 154 0.49 -6.04 -9.12
N PHE A 155 0.17 -6.75 -8.03
CA PHE A 155 0.52 -8.16 -7.90
C PHE A 155 -0.18 -9.06 -8.93
N LEU A 156 -1.43 -8.74 -9.31
CA LEU A 156 -2.12 -9.44 -10.41
C LEU A 156 -1.47 -9.13 -11.76
N ALA A 157 -1.13 -7.86 -12.00
CA ALA A 157 -0.47 -7.42 -13.22
C ALA A 157 0.89 -8.11 -13.40
N ILE A 158 1.72 -8.21 -12.35
CA ILE A 158 2.99 -8.95 -12.41
C ILE A 158 2.79 -10.40 -12.82
N ASN A 159 1.79 -11.09 -12.28
CA ASN A 159 1.51 -12.47 -12.67
C ASN A 159 1.18 -12.58 -14.17
N LEU A 160 0.47 -11.60 -14.74
CA LEU A 160 0.19 -11.55 -16.18
C LEU A 160 1.44 -11.26 -17.01
N PHE A 161 2.28 -10.35 -16.54
CA PHE A 161 3.58 -10.04 -17.13
C PHE A 161 4.46 -11.30 -17.20
N LEU A 162 4.58 -12.04 -16.08
CA LEU A 162 5.36 -13.28 -16.02
C LEU A 162 4.81 -14.37 -16.95
N LYS A 163 3.48 -14.42 -17.13
CA LYS A 163 2.80 -15.30 -18.09
C LYS A 163 2.87 -14.81 -19.53
N ARG A 164 3.61 -13.73 -19.82
CA ARG A 164 3.75 -13.08 -21.14
C ARG A 164 2.44 -12.61 -21.76
N LYS A 165 1.40 -12.37 -20.95
CA LYS A 165 0.10 -11.85 -21.41
C LYS A 165 0.15 -10.31 -21.47
N PHE A 166 1.03 -9.76 -22.30
CA PHE A 166 1.39 -8.34 -22.27
C PHE A 166 0.23 -7.38 -22.58
N ILE A 167 -0.66 -7.73 -23.52
CA ILE A 167 -1.83 -6.89 -23.84
C ILE A 167 -2.72 -6.70 -22.61
N ILE A 168 -3.04 -7.80 -21.92
CA ILE A 168 -3.86 -7.78 -20.71
C ILE A 168 -3.12 -7.07 -19.57
N PHE A 169 -1.81 -7.30 -19.45
CA PHE A 169 -0.97 -6.59 -18.49
C PHE A 169 -1.02 -5.07 -18.67
N PHE A 170 -0.84 -4.55 -19.89
CA PHE A 170 -0.90 -3.11 -20.16
C PHE A 170 -2.29 -2.54 -19.90
N PHE A 171 -3.33 -3.25 -20.37
CA PHE A 171 -4.71 -2.83 -20.14
C PHE A 171 -5.02 -2.69 -18.64
N ILE A 172 -4.68 -3.69 -17.83
CA ILE A 172 -4.88 -3.65 -16.38
C ILE A 172 -4.01 -2.57 -15.73
N THR A 173 -2.76 -2.41 -16.17
CA THR A 173 -1.86 -1.39 -15.62
C THR A 173 -2.40 0.02 -15.86
N ILE A 174 -2.96 0.30 -17.04
CA ILE A 174 -3.59 1.58 -17.35
C ILE A 174 -4.81 1.80 -16.46
N LEU A 175 -5.67 0.79 -16.27
CA LEU A 175 -6.82 0.88 -15.37
C LEU A 175 -6.40 1.15 -13.92
N LEU A 176 -5.37 0.46 -13.43
CA LEU A 176 -4.84 0.70 -12.08
C LEU A 176 -4.23 2.08 -11.93
N ALA A 177 -3.62 2.62 -12.99
CA ALA A 177 -3.09 3.98 -13.00
C ALA A 177 -4.18 5.05 -12.89
N GLN A 178 -5.42 4.72 -13.32
CA GLN A 178 -6.58 5.59 -13.06
C GLN A 178 -7.04 5.55 -11.60
N VAL A 179 -6.67 4.51 -10.83
CA VAL A 179 -6.94 4.42 -9.39
C VAL A 179 -5.83 5.08 -8.57
N HIS A 180 -4.58 4.89 -8.99
CA HIS A 180 -3.44 5.58 -8.40
C HIS A 180 -2.28 5.66 -9.41
N SER A 181 -1.80 6.89 -9.65
CA SER A 181 -0.81 7.17 -10.71
C SER A 181 0.50 6.37 -10.61
N SER A 182 0.89 5.96 -9.40
CA SER A 182 2.12 5.17 -9.19
C SER A 182 2.10 3.82 -9.91
N ALA A 183 0.93 3.29 -10.29
CA ALA A 183 0.83 2.05 -11.06
C ALA A 183 1.49 2.15 -12.45
N TYR A 184 1.68 3.35 -13.01
CA TYR A 184 2.46 3.54 -14.25
C TYR A 184 3.91 3.04 -14.12
N PHE A 185 4.43 2.88 -12.90
CA PHE A 185 5.75 2.30 -12.65
C PHE A 185 5.89 0.88 -13.24
N LEU A 186 4.81 0.11 -13.36
CA LEU A 186 4.83 -1.21 -14.01
C LEU A 186 5.19 -1.14 -15.50
N ILE A 187 4.78 -0.09 -16.20
CA ILE A 187 5.16 0.13 -17.60
C ILE A 187 6.67 0.35 -17.69
N ILE A 188 7.23 1.12 -16.75
CA ILE A 188 8.67 1.34 -16.65
C ILE A 188 9.39 -0.01 -16.42
N ILE A 189 8.93 -0.82 -15.46
CA ILE A 189 9.49 -2.16 -15.22
C ILE A 189 9.49 -3.00 -16.51
N TYR A 190 8.40 -2.98 -17.28
CA TYR A 190 8.33 -3.69 -18.56
C TYR A 190 9.43 -3.23 -19.53
N LEU A 191 9.63 -1.92 -19.70
CA LEU A 191 10.66 -1.38 -20.59
C LEU A 191 12.06 -1.85 -20.20
N PHE A 192 12.39 -1.82 -18.91
CA PHE A 192 13.68 -2.27 -18.40
C PHE A 192 13.84 -3.80 -18.42
N SER A 193 12.75 -4.56 -18.29
CA SER A 193 12.81 -6.03 -18.31
C SER A 193 13.28 -6.61 -19.66
N ASN A 194 13.11 -5.85 -20.74
CA ASN A 194 13.56 -6.24 -22.09
C ASN A 194 15.02 -5.85 -22.36
N LEU A 195 15.66 -5.09 -21.46
CA LEU A 195 17.07 -4.74 -21.60
C LEU A 195 17.94 -5.93 -21.19
N ARG A 196 18.76 -6.43 -22.13
CA ARG A 196 19.83 -7.39 -21.82
C ARG A 196 21.01 -6.66 -21.17
N ALA A 197 20.86 -6.25 -19.93
CA ALA A 197 21.96 -5.68 -19.15
C ALA A 197 22.86 -6.81 -18.63
N LYS A 198 24.18 -6.67 -18.80
CA LYS A 198 25.15 -7.56 -18.13
C LYS A 198 25.03 -7.37 -16.61
N ASN A 199 25.13 -8.45 -15.83
CA ASN A 199 25.01 -8.43 -14.36
C ASN A 199 25.82 -7.31 -13.69
N ARG A 200 27.03 -7.02 -14.20
CA ARG A 200 27.89 -5.93 -13.70
C ARG A 200 27.22 -4.55 -13.71
N TYR A 201 26.40 -4.25 -14.72
CA TYR A 201 25.69 -2.97 -14.83
C TYR A 201 24.49 -2.91 -13.90
N ILE A 202 23.82 -4.05 -13.68
CA ILE A 202 22.72 -4.16 -12.71
C ILE A 202 23.26 -3.94 -11.29
N ILE A 203 24.40 -4.56 -10.96
CA ILE A 203 25.08 -4.39 -9.67
C ILE A 203 25.54 -2.93 -9.49
N LEU A 204 26.18 -2.34 -10.50
CA LEU A 204 26.58 -0.92 -10.46
C LEU A 204 25.37 0.01 -10.27
N PHE A 205 24.29 -0.23 -11.00
CA PHE A 205 23.05 0.54 -10.86
C PHE A 205 22.45 0.39 -9.46
N PHE A 206 22.42 -0.81 -8.91
CA PHE A 206 21.94 -1.07 -7.54
C PHE A 206 22.79 -0.36 -6.48
N ILE A 207 24.11 -0.40 -6.61
CA ILE A 207 25.02 0.31 -5.69
C ILE A 207 24.80 1.81 -5.79
N LEU A 208 24.75 2.35 -7.02
CA LEU A 208 24.48 3.77 -7.27
C LEU A 208 23.12 4.18 -6.68
N SER A 209 22.06 3.43 -6.94
CA SER A 209 20.72 3.74 -6.43
C SER A 209 20.67 3.75 -4.91
N ASN A 210 21.37 2.83 -4.23
CA ASN A 210 21.44 2.82 -2.77
C ASN A 210 22.27 3.98 -2.22
N ILE A 211 23.40 4.32 -2.84
CA ILE A 211 24.20 5.50 -2.44
C ILE A 211 23.39 6.79 -2.63
N LEU A 212 22.68 6.90 -3.76
CA LEU A 212 21.77 8.00 -4.06
C LEU A 212 20.63 8.08 -3.04
N ALA A 213 20.02 6.95 -2.68
CA ALA A 213 18.95 6.88 -1.67
C ALA A 213 19.46 7.27 -0.27
N TYR A 214 20.66 6.82 0.12
CA TYR A 214 21.24 7.14 1.43
C TYR A 214 21.70 8.61 1.52
N ARG A 215 21.91 9.27 0.39
CA ARG A 215 22.34 10.69 0.31
C ARG A 215 21.29 11.58 -0.33
N LEU A 216 20.03 11.16 -0.26
CA LEU A 216 18.90 11.88 -0.87
C LEU A 216 18.86 13.34 -0.39
N ASP A 217 19.17 13.57 0.88
CA ASP A 217 19.25 14.90 1.52
C ASP A 217 20.22 15.84 0.81
N LEU A 218 21.37 15.34 0.34
CA LEU A 218 22.32 16.20 -0.37
C LEU A 218 21.84 16.55 -1.77
N ILE A 219 21.14 15.64 -2.42
CA ILE A 219 20.59 15.89 -3.75
C ILE A 219 19.44 16.88 -3.65
N THR A 220 18.59 16.74 -2.65
CA THR A 220 17.47 17.66 -2.44
C THR A 220 17.96 19.05 -2.00
N ASP A 221 18.88 19.13 -1.03
CA ASP A 221 19.39 20.40 -0.51
C ASP A 221 20.31 21.16 -1.48
N TYR A 222 21.17 20.48 -2.25
CA TYR A 222 22.16 21.15 -3.10
C TYR A 222 21.83 21.16 -4.59
N ILE A 223 20.91 20.32 -5.05
CA ILE A 223 20.53 20.26 -6.47
C ILE A 223 19.08 20.65 -6.65
N LEU A 224 18.15 19.97 -5.98
CA LEU A 224 16.72 20.12 -6.26
C LEU A 224 16.15 21.46 -5.79
N PHE A 225 16.38 21.86 -4.54
CA PHE A 225 15.87 23.13 -4.02
C PHE A 225 16.46 24.36 -4.72
N PRO A 226 17.78 24.43 -4.96
CA PRO A 226 18.36 25.56 -5.71
C PRO A 226 17.85 25.64 -7.15
N LEU A 227 17.61 24.49 -7.79
CA LEU A 227 17.15 24.44 -9.19
C LEU A 227 15.65 24.77 -9.33
N LEU A 228 14.84 24.45 -8.32
CA LEU A 228 13.41 24.74 -8.31
C LEU A 228 13.07 26.10 -7.63
N GLY A 229 14.05 26.74 -6.98
CA GLY A 229 13.86 28.00 -6.24
C GLY A 229 12.84 27.89 -5.10
N ILE A 230 12.73 26.71 -4.47
CA ILE A 230 11.75 26.46 -3.42
C ILE A 230 12.37 26.78 -2.06
N ASP A 231 12.06 27.96 -1.56
CA ASP A 231 12.55 28.48 -0.28
C ASP A 231 11.40 28.68 0.74
N GLY A 232 11.75 29.00 1.99
CA GLY A 232 10.79 29.30 3.05
C GLY A 232 9.98 28.08 3.54
N TYR A 233 8.75 28.33 3.99
CA TYR A 233 7.89 27.31 4.63
C TYR A 233 7.60 26.10 3.74
N LEU A 234 7.46 26.31 2.43
CA LEU A 234 7.24 25.23 1.47
C LEU A 234 8.50 24.36 1.33
N GLY A 235 9.67 24.99 1.27
CA GLY A 235 10.96 24.28 1.26
C GLY A 235 11.22 23.48 2.54
N GLU A 236 10.82 24.01 3.70
CA GLU A 236 10.90 23.26 4.96
C GLU A 236 9.97 22.03 5.01
N ARG A 237 8.74 22.17 4.52
CA ARG A 237 7.80 21.04 4.39
C ARG A 237 8.39 19.95 3.52
N VAL A 238 8.91 20.31 2.35
CA VAL A 238 9.50 19.35 1.40
C VAL A 238 10.78 18.72 1.97
N ARG A 239 11.65 19.50 2.65
CA ARG A 239 12.81 18.96 3.39
C ARG A 239 12.40 17.91 4.42
N THR A 240 11.32 18.17 5.14
CA THR A 240 10.83 17.26 6.18
C THR A 240 10.43 15.92 5.57
N TYR A 241 9.72 15.93 4.44
CA TYR A 241 9.37 14.69 3.74
C TYR A 241 10.59 13.90 3.27
N PHE A 242 11.64 14.56 2.77
CA PHE A 242 12.84 13.86 2.29
C PHE A 242 13.74 13.33 3.40
N ARG A 243 13.86 14.04 4.55
CA ARG A 243 14.62 13.55 5.72
C ARG A 243 14.03 12.31 6.37
N PHE A 244 12.74 12.02 6.18
CA PHE A 244 12.15 10.77 6.65
C PHE A 244 12.62 9.53 5.85
N PHE A 245 13.17 9.72 4.65
CA PHE A 245 13.67 8.64 3.80
C PHE A 245 15.19 8.41 3.91
N SER A 246 15.92 9.23 4.68
CA SER A 246 17.39 9.22 4.76
C SER A 246 17.96 8.53 6.01
N VAL A 247 17.19 7.67 6.68
CA VAL A 247 17.67 6.84 7.80
C VAL A 247 18.51 5.66 7.30
#